data_AF-A0A938HTT2-F1
#
_entry.id   AF-A0A938HTT2-F1
#
_cell.length_a   1.000
_cell.length_b   1.000
_cell.length_c   1.000
_cell.angle_alpha   90.00
_cell.angle_beta   90.00
_cell.angle_gamma   90.00
#
_symmetry.space_group_name_H-M   'P 1'
#
loop_
_entity.id
_entity.type
_entity.pdbx_description
1 polymer ?
#
loop_
_entity_poly.entity_id
_entity_poly.type
_entity_poly.pdbx_seq_one_letter_code
_entity_poly.pdbx_strand_id
1 'polypeptide(L)'
;MDEPSFRKCPLCGAAIEDVASGASGQHRCERCGTTGRYEGENLVALFIPGYFARLMDLERLNKEILEEIELESIKGEYRDPAFLQRKHLERQGVLAEYSMLSYFRTFVEKW
;
A
#
# COMPACT_ATOMS: atom_id res chain seq x y z
N MET A 1 -28.13 -16.57 13.07
CA MET A 1 -28.05 -15.10 13.06
C MET A 1 -27.02 -14.77 12.00
N ASP A 2 -27.46 -14.36 10.82
CA ASP A 2 -26.55 -13.92 9.77
C ASP A 2 -25.93 -12.59 10.21
N GLU A 3 -24.61 -12.55 10.37
CA GLU A 3 -23.90 -11.29 10.54
C GLU A 3 -24.19 -10.39 9.33
N PRO A 4 -24.52 -9.11 9.51
CA PRO A 4 -24.65 -8.20 8.39
C PRO A 4 -23.33 -8.17 7.60
N SER A 5 -23.37 -8.64 6.35
CA SER A 5 -22.20 -8.67 5.47
C SER A 5 -21.93 -7.26 4.93
N PHE A 6 -21.19 -6.48 5.70
CA PHE A 6 -20.72 -5.17 5.27
C PHE A 6 -19.56 -5.30 4.29
N ARG A 7 -19.54 -4.42 3.29
CA ARG A 7 -18.42 -4.31 2.35
C ARG A 7 -17.16 -3.86 3.10
N LYS A 8 -16.01 -4.43 2.74
CA LYS A 8 -14.70 -4.03 3.29
C LYS A 8 -13.94 -3.18 2.29
N CYS A 9 -13.18 -2.20 2.79
CA CYS A 9 -12.22 -1.46 2.01
C CYS A 9 -11.12 -2.40 1.50
N PRO A 10 -10.82 -2.41 0.19
CA PRO A 10 -9.82 -3.32 -0.37
C PRO A 10 -8.39 -2.93 0.04
N LEU A 11 -8.17 -1.67 0.47
CA LEU A 11 -6.86 -1.20 0.90
C LEU A 11 -6.60 -1.46 2.39
N CYS A 12 -7.45 -0.97 3.28
CA CYS A 12 -7.21 -1.02 4.73
C CYS A 12 -8.04 -2.06 5.49
N GLY A 13 -8.94 -2.77 4.81
CA GLY A 13 -9.80 -3.80 5.39
C GLY A 13 -10.92 -3.28 6.30
N ALA A 14 -11.03 -1.96 6.52
CA ALA A 14 -12.10 -1.38 7.32
C ALA A 14 -13.48 -1.65 6.70
N ALA A 15 -14.49 -1.87 7.54
CA ALA A 15 -15.87 -1.95 7.07
C ALA A 15 -16.32 -0.59 6.51
N ILE A 16 -17.07 -0.63 5.41
CA ILE A 16 -17.80 0.52 4.87
C ILE A 16 -19.22 0.36 5.41
N GLU A 17 -19.55 1.14 6.43
CA GLU A 17 -20.84 1.11 7.10
C GLU A 17 -21.97 1.38 6.09
N ASP A 18 -23.13 0.75 6.33
CA ASP A 18 -24.34 0.88 5.52
C ASP A 18 -24.21 0.45 4.04
N VAL A 19 -23.11 -0.19 3.66
CA VAL A 19 -22.91 -0.76 2.32
C VAL A 19 -22.91 -2.27 2.37
N ALA A 20 -23.98 -2.88 1.85
CA ALA A 20 -24.08 -4.32 1.69
C ALA A 20 -22.97 -4.85 0.75
N SER A 21 -22.47 -6.06 1.01
CA SER A 21 -21.39 -6.71 0.22
C SER A 21 -21.67 -6.81 -1.29
N GLY A 22 -22.94 -6.87 -1.70
CA GLY A 22 -23.36 -6.91 -3.11
C GLY A 22 -23.73 -5.56 -3.73
N ALA A 23 -23.57 -4.45 -3.02
CA ALA A 23 -23.99 -3.13 -3.51
C ALA A 23 -23.04 -2.61 -4.59
N SER A 24 -23.56 -2.36 -5.80
CA SER A 24 -22.85 -1.66 -6.87
C SER A 24 -22.67 -0.17 -6.57
N GLY A 25 -21.80 0.51 -7.33
CA GLY A 25 -21.58 1.94 -7.23
C GLY A 25 -20.24 2.32 -6.60
N GLN A 26 -20.09 3.60 -6.26
CA GLN A 26 -18.87 4.15 -5.66
C GLN A 26 -19.03 4.24 -4.15
N HIS A 27 -18.09 3.63 -3.43
CA HIS A 27 -18.11 3.56 -1.97
C HIS A 27 -16.77 4.02 -1.42
N ARG A 28 -16.80 5.08 -0.61
CA ARG A 28 -15.62 5.67 0.01
C ARG A 28 -15.38 5.06 1.39
N CYS A 29 -14.14 4.76 1.70
CA CYS A 29 -13.72 4.37 3.03
C CYS A 29 -13.39 5.61 3.86
N GLU A 30 -14.08 5.82 4.97
CA GLU A 30 -13.83 6.93 5.89
C GLU A 30 -12.47 6.82 6.62
N ARG A 31 -11.91 5.61 6.74
CA ARG A 31 -10.63 5.39 7.44
C ARG A 31 -9.41 5.82 6.63
N CYS A 32 -9.32 5.41 5.37
CA CYS A 32 -8.14 5.66 4.53
C CYS A 32 -8.42 6.58 3.33
N GLY A 33 -9.68 7.01 3.14
CA GLY A 33 -10.09 7.90 2.05
C GLY A 33 -10.17 7.24 0.68
N THR A 34 -9.84 5.95 0.57
CA THR A 34 -9.92 5.17 -0.68
C THR A 34 -11.36 5.02 -1.14
N THR A 35 -11.62 5.21 -2.43
CA THR A 35 -12.94 5.00 -3.04
C THR A 35 -12.88 3.81 -3.99
N GLY A 36 -13.69 2.78 -3.74
CA GLY A 36 -13.85 1.66 -4.66
C GLY A 36 -15.11 1.80 -5.51
N ARG A 37 -15.02 1.46 -6.80
CA ARG A 37 -16.18 1.30 -7.68
C ARG A 37 -16.47 -0.19 -7.84
N TYR A 38 -17.72 -0.58 -7.68
CA TYR A 38 -18.13 -1.99 -7.66
C TYR A 38 -19.29 -2.29 -8.61
N GLU A 39 -19.28 -3.51 -9.14
CA GLU A 39 -20.38 -4.15 -9.87
C GLU A 39 -20.76 -5.45 -9.14
N GLY A 40 -21.81 -5.41 -8.32
CA GLY A 40 -22.11 -6.49 -7.39
C GLY A 40 -20.99 -6.65 -6.37
N GLU A 41 -20.42 -7.84 -6.26
CA GLU A 41 -19.28 -8.12 -5.38
C GLU A 41 -17.92 -7.73 -6.01
N ASN A 42 -17.89 -7.49 -7.33
CA ASN A 42 -16.63 -7.27 -8.06
C ASN A 42 -16.13 -5.83 -7.90
N LEU A 43 -14.88 -5.67 -7.49
CA LEU A 43 -14.17 -4.39 -7.58
C LEU A 43 -13.78 -4.13 -9.04
N VAL A 44 -14.16 -2.99 -9.61
CA VAL A 44 -13.87 -2.66 -11.02
C VAL A 44 -12.85 -1.53 -11.17
N ALA A 45 -12.83 -0.58 -10.24
CA ALA A 45 -11.87 0.52 -10.21
C ALA A 45 -11.63 1.01 -8.79
N LEU A 46 -10.46 1.62 -8.54
CA LEU A 46 -10.06 2.04 -7.21
C LEU A 46 -9.35 3.39 -7.24
N PHE A 47 -9.84 4.36 -6.46
CA PHE A 47 -9.11 5.59 -6.18
C PHE A 47 -8.41 5.49 -4.84
N ILE A 48 -7.08 5.52 -4.85
CA ILE A 48 -6.26 5.63 -3.63
C ILE A 48 -5.67 7.05 -3.59
N PRO A 49 -5.96 7.85 -2.55
CA PRO A 49 -5.38 9.19 -2.41
C PRO A 49 -3.85 9.16 -2.46
N GLY A 50 -3.25 9.98 -3.33
CA GLY A 50 -1.80 10.13 -3.43
C GLY A 50 -1.06 8.90 -3.98
N TYR A 51 -1.74 7.93 -4.58
CA TYR A 51 -1.16 6.65 -5.03
C TYR A 51 0.17 6.79 -5.79
N PHE A 52 0.18 7.54 -6.89
CA PHE A 52 1.38 7.69 -7.72
C PHE A 52 2.49 8.48 -7.03
N ALA A 53 2.13 9.51 -6.25
CA ALA A 53 3.09 10.25 -5.44
C ALA A 53 3.76 9.32 -4.42
N ARG A 54 2.97 8.48 -3.74
CA ARG A 54 3.50 7.51 -2.77
C ARG A 54 4.40 6.46 -3.41
N LEU A 55 4.05 5.95 -4.59
CA LEU A 55 4.93 5.03 -5.32
C LEU A 55 6.28 5.68 -5.67
N MET A 56 6.28 6.92 -6.18
CA MET A 56 7.51 7.65 -6.47
C MET A 56 8.35 7.89 -5.20
N ASP A 57 7.70 8.22 -4.08
CA ASP A 57 8.38 8.38 -2.80
C ASP A 57 9.03 7.07 -2.33
N LEU A 58 8.34 5.94 -2.46
CA LEU A 58 8.87 4.63 -2.09
C LEU A 58 10.06 4.21 -2.98
N GLU A 59 10.00 4.49 -4.29
CA GLU A 59 11.12 4.27 -5.21
C GLU A 59 12.34 5.11 -4.82
N ARG A 60 12.13 6.40 -4.53
CA ARG A 60 13.17 7.31 -4.06
C ARG A 60 13.78 6.83 -2.75
N LEU A 61 12.97 6.49 -1.75
CA LEU A 61 13.44 5.99 -0.46
C LEU A 61 14.23 4.68 -0.59
N ASN A 62 13.79 3.75 -1.44
CA ASN A 62 14.55 2.52 -1.68
C ASN A 62 15.93 2.81 -2.29
N LYS A 63 16.03 3.80 -3.20
CA LYS A 63 17.31 4.23 -3.75
C LYS A 63 18.22 4.83 -2.67
N GLU A 64 17.71 5.73 -1.85
CA GLU A 64 18.45 6.36 -0.75
C GLU A 64 18.97 5.32 0.26
N ILE A 65 18.14 4.37 0.66
CA ILE A 65 18.54 3.30 1.59
C ILE A 65 19.64 2.40 0.98
N LEU A 66 19.54 2.10 -0.32
CA LEU A 66 20.58 1.31 -1.00
C LEU A 66 21.92 2.05 -1.04
N GLU A 67 21.91 3.36 -1.33
CA GLU A 67 23.12 4.20 -1.29
C GLU A 67 23.74 4.21 0.12
N GLU A 68 22.94 4.36 1.18
CA GLU A 68 23.43 4.31 2.56
C GLU A 68 23.99 2.93 2.96
N ILE A 69 23.35 1.85 2.53
CA ILE A 69 23.85 0.48 2.74
C ILE A 69 25.20 0.29 2.03
N GLU A 70 25.32 0.78 0.79
CA GLU A 70 26.56 0.69 0.03
C GLU A 70 27.69 1.48 0.71
N LEU A 71 27.43 2.73 1.10
CA LEU A 71 28.38 3.60 1.82
C LEU A 71 28.85 3.00 3.15
N GLU A 72 27.99 2.30 3.88
CA GLU A 72 28.39 1.60 5.09
C GLU A 72 29.17 0.32 4.77
N SER A 73 28.77 -0.41 3.73
CA SER A 73 29.39 -1.69 3.35
C SER A 73 30.84 -1.54 2.88
N ILE A 74 31.17 -0.43 2.19
CA ILE A 74 32.54 -0.16 1.71
C ILE A 74 33.55 0.09 2.83
N LYS A 75 33.11 0.31 4.08
CA LYS A 75 34.00 0.52 5.23
C LYS A 75 34.72 -0.76 5.70
N GLY A 76 34.39 -1.91 5.13
CA GLY A 76 35.07 -3.18 5.42
C GLY A 76 34.93 -3.58 6.89
N GLU A 77 36.06 -3.70 7.59
CA GLU A 77 36.11 -4.08 9.01
C GLU A 77 35.53 -3.00 9.94
N TYR A 78 35.49 -1.74 9.50
CA TYR A 78 34.95 -0.62 10.27
C TYR A 78 33.45 -0.39 10.10
N ARG A 79 32.76 -1.27 9.35
CA ARG A 79 31.32 -1.16 9.13
C ARG A 79 30.55 -1.37 10.44
N ASP A 80 29.45 -0.64 10.60
CA ASP A 80 28.48 -0.82 11.67
C ASP A 80 27.41 -1.86 11.26
N PRO A 81 27.47 -3.10 11.80
CA PRO A 81 26.48 -4.13 11.47
C PRO A 81 25.07 -3.76 11.98
N ALA A 82 24.95 -3.00 13.06
CA ALA A 82 23.65 -2.59 13.59
C ALA A 82 23.01 -1.53 12.66
N PHE A 83 23.79 -0.63 12.08
CA PHE A 83 23.32 0.28 11.04
C PHE A 83 22.80 -0.48 9.83
N LEU A 84 23.59 -1.41 9.29
CA LEU A 84 23.20 -2.23 8.13
C LEU A 84 21.91 -3.00 8.39
N GLN A 85 21.78 -3.62 9.57
CA GLN A 85 20.56 -4.35 9.94
C GLN A 85 19.33 -3.42 9.96
N ARG A 86 19.44 -2.23 10.59
CA ARG A 86 18.34 -1.25 10.61
C ARG A 86 17.94 -0.84 9.20
N LYS A 87 18.91 -0.57 8.32
CA LYS A 87 18.65 -0.17 6.94
C LYS A 87 18.03 -1.27 6.09
N HIS A 88 18.44 -2.52 6.29
CA HIS A 88 17.77 -3.64 5.62
C HIS A 88 16.31 -3.82 6.08
N LEU A 89 16.01 -3.64 7.36
CA LEU A 89 14.64 -3.66 7.87
C LEU A 89 13.81 -2.51 7.32
N GLU A 90 14.38 -1.31 7.27
CA GLU A 90 13.74 -0.13 6.65
C GLU A 90 13.41 -0.41 5.18
N ARG A 91 14.36 -0.95 4.42
CA ARG A 91 14.16 -1.36 3.02
C ARG A 91 13.06 -2.41 2.87
N GLN A 92 12.98 -3.40 3.76
CA GLN A 92 11.91 -4.40 3.73
C GLN A 92 10.53 -3.75 3.90
N GLY A 93 10.41 -2.76 4.80
CA GLY A 93 9.17 -1.98 4.96
C GLY A 93 8.78 -1.24 3.67
N VAL A 94 9.74 -0.54 3.05
CA VAL A 94 9.53 0.18 1.78
C VAL A 94 9.08 -0.78 0.67
N LEU A 95 9.77 -1.91 0.51
CA LEU A 95 9.44 -2.90 -0.51
C LEU A 95 8.09 -3.57 -0.27
N ALA A 96 7.73 -3.85 0.98
CA ALA A 96 6.44 -4.41 1.33
C ALA A 96 5.29 -3.46 0.97
N GLU A 97 5.43 -2.18 1.31
CA GLU A 97 4.42 -1.16 0.96
C GLU A 97 4.34 -0.96 -0.56
N TYR A 98 5.48 -0.85 -1.25
CA TYR A 98 5.52 -0.70 -2.70
C TYR A 98 4.85 -1.88 -3.40
N SER A 99 5.12 -3.11 -2.94
CA SER A 99 4.50 -4.32 -3.47
C SER A 99 2.98 -4.31 -3.24
N MET A 100 2.53 -3.95 -2.04
CA MET A 100 1.11 -3.87 -1.71
C MET A 100 0.39 -2.84 -2.58
N LEU A 101 0.95 -1.64 -2.75
CA LEU A 101 0.34 -0.61 -3.61
C LEU A 101 0.35 -1.05 -5.08
N SER A 102 1.46 -1.61 -5.57
CA SER A 102 1.57 -2.06 -6.96
C SER A 102 0.55 -3.13 -7.34
N TYR A 103 0.09 -3.95 -6.39
CA TYR A 103 -1.00 -4.90 -6.60
C TYR A 103 -2.30 -4.22 -7.09
N PHE A 104 -2.57 -2.99 -6.67
CA PHE A 104 -3.77 -2.25 -7.04
C PHE A 104 -3.64 -1.47 -8.36
N ARG A 105 -2.47 -1.47 -9.00
CA ARG A 105 -2.18 -0.63 -10.18
C ARG A 105 -3.27 -0.71 -11.25
N THR A 106 -3.68 -1.92 -11.62
CA THR A 106 -4.67 -2.13 -12.69
C THR A 106 -6.06 -1.59 -12.35
N PHE A 107 -6.43 -1.52 -11.06
CA PHE A 107 -7.69 -0.92 -10.62
C PHE A 107 -7.60 0.60 -10.55
N VAL A 108 -6.43 1.14 -10.19
CA VAL A 108 -6.17 2.58 -10.14
C VAL A 108 -6.12 3.18 -11.54
N GLU A 109 -5.50 2.49 -12.50
CA GLU A 109 -5.44 2.92 -13.91
C GLU A 109 -6.82 2.94 -14.61
N LYS A 110 -7.80 2.21 -14.06
CA LYS A 110 -9.19 2.16 -14.54
C LYS A 110 -10.11 3.20 -13.89
N TRP A 111 -9.62 3.95 -12.90
CA TRP A 111 -10.44 4.91 -12.16
C TRP A 111 -10.87 6.10 -13.02
#